data_AF-A0A0D2W1L4-F1
#
_entry.id   AF-A0A0D2W1L4-F1
#
_cell.length_a   1.000
_cell.length_b   1.000
_cell.length_c   1.000
_cell.angle_alpha   90.00
_cell.angle_beta   90.00
_cell.angle_gamma   90.00
#
_symmetry.space_group_name_H-M   'P 1'
#
loop_
_entity.id
_entity.type
_entity.pdbx_description
1 polymer ?
#
loop_
_entity_poly.entity_id
_entity_poly.type
_entity_poly.pdbx_seq_one_letter_code
_entity_poly.pdbx_strand_id
1 'polypeptide(L)'
;MHAPQPSKTVQCVVSVWDTRFGTLQGLTALASQSDANSSSDSLLALTATTGAPACNVYSVLRNSSDASLFALALDRRVLVCPIVTEPLSLASAIGRMTITSAYVEQSEQADADDAAGSDASLLPPIATTVSAPIVRSALTPAQWEAEIDADDAKELDFIARLSTPQQTPTLQSFTTAFNEYCQSREQQLRHQERRPSKRASSNGDADYDYTAEDLEAGSADAMDTSSGAGGLMNDDMDELHPRLALAGGSFFMHRFMSAVLHRIMSETAFFASAPLALMLKSGCVSVTLVPTLLRRLTDMIPAREGFIRPATPNKQASIPPLQALRLLELVLLHVHDLSETALVSLLRFFLEEADESVLLAYAAEKVDRKGLQFAASVKHVIDLFLFLIISAPRNDIYMQQELRSLGHNLVVILLKFLNRWIGRYGKHGEARLHSKTLAPRTPTFAQLLDWVALILDSHFTRVVFAQDTHNLVADLAATIQQHTQLCERMQDMKGHLFQLAAHGRLPKQPSSALYSIELVDF
;
A
#
# COMPACT_ATOMS: atom_id res chain seq x y z
N MET A 1 29.57 -14.16 47.31
CA MET A 1 30.15 -14.26 45.96
C MET A 1 29.05 -14.72 45.01
N HIS A 2 28.40 -13.77 44.33
CA HIS A 2 27.47 -14.10 43.23
C HIS A 2 28.29 -14.24 41.95
N ALA A 3 28.16 -15.38 41.27
CA ALA A 3 28.72 -15.57 39.94
C ALA A 3 28.02 -14.63 38.94
N PRO A 4 28.75 -13.95 38.04
CA PRO A 4 28.15 -13.10 37.03
C PRO A 4 27.38 -13.97 36.03
N GLN A 5 26.11 -13.65 35.78
CA GLN A 5 25.36 -14.27 34.69
C GLN A 5 25.93 -13.81 33.33
N PRO A 6 26.09 -14.71 32.35
CA PRO A 6 26.52 -14.32 31.01
C PRO A 6 25.44 -13.46 30.37
N SER A 7 25.79 -12.25 29.93
CA SER A 7 24.91 -11.39 29.16
C SER A 7 24.57 -12.08 27.83
N LYS A 8 23.28 -12.34 27.58
CA LYS A 8 22.77 -12.85 26.29
C LYS A 8 23.16 -11.84 25.20
N THR A 9 24.13 -12.20 24.37
CA THR A 9 24.52 -11.41 23.20
C THR A 9 23.46 -11.64 22.13
N VAL A 10 22.82 -10.57 21.67
CA VAL A 10 21.81 -10.65 20.60
C VAL A 10 22.52 -11.05 19.30
N GLN A 11 22.22 -12.24 18.79
CA GLN A 11 22.69 -12.71 17.48
C GLN A 11 21.61 -12.38 16.44
N CYS A 12 21.95 -11.59 15.43
CA CYS A 12 21.11 -11.46 14.25
C CYS A 12 21.31 -12.71 13.39
N VAL A 13 20.23 -13.38 13.02
CA VAL A 13 20.29 -14.59 12.19
C VAL A 13 19.72 -14.26 10.82
N VAL A 14 20.53 -14.44 9.79
CA VAL A 14 20.09 -14.28 8.39
C VAL A 14 19.73 -15.65 7.85
N SER A 15 18.47 -15.81 7.42
CA SER A 15 18.02 -17.00 6.70
C SER A 15 17.93 -16.72 5.20
N VAL A 16 18.47 -17.64 4.39
CA VAL A 16 18.46 -17.56 2.93
C VAL A 16 17.50 -18.62 2.40
N TRP A 17 16.52 -18.23 1.58
CA TRP A 17 15.48 -19.13 1.08
C TRP A 17 15.55 -19.29 -0.44
N ASP A 18 15.39 -20.52 -0.94
CA ASP A 18 15.16 -20.75 -2.37
C ASP A 18 13.67 -20.64 -2.66
N THR A 19 13.29 -19.64 -3.46
CA THR A 19 11.89 -19.34 -3.78
C THR A 19 11.25 -20.35 -4.72
N ARG A 20 12.03 -21.13 -5.49
CA ARG A 20 11.48 -22.15 -6.41
C ARG A 20 10.98 -23.38 -5.65
N PHE A 21 11.66 -23.76 -4.57
CA PHE A 21 11.32 -24.95 -3.79
C PHE A 21 10.79 -24.63 -2.38
N GLY A 22 10.85 -23.36 -1.95
CA GLY A 22 10.42 -22.94 -0.62
C GLY A 22 11.31 -23.49 0.51
N THR A 23 12.59 -23.77 0.24
CA THR A 23 13.48 -24.46 1.19
C THR A 23 14.56 -23.52 1.73
N LEU A 24 14.91 -23.69 3.01
CA LEU A 24 16.01 -22.99 3.65
C LEU A 24 17.37 -23.43 3.06
N GLN A 25 18.11 -22.48 2.51
CA GLN A 25 19.40 -22.69 1.84
C GLN A 25 20.60 -22.53 2.75
N GLY A 26 20.50 -21.63 3.70
CA GLY A 26 21.58 -21.31 4.61
C GLY A 26 21.07 -20.47 5.76
N LEU A 27 21.73 -20.63 6.89
CA LEU A 27 21.51 -19.83 8.08
C LEU A 27 22.87 -19.30 8.52
N THR A 28 23.01 -17.99 8.55
CA THR A 28 24.24 -17.34 8.98
C THR A 28 23.93 -16.49 10.19
N ALA A 29 24.41 -16.93 11.36
CA ALA A 29 24.36 -16.13 12.57
C ALA A 29 25.46 -15.06 12.49
N LEU A 30 25.05 -13.80 12.50
CA LEU A 30 25.95 -12.66 12.62
C LEU A 30 26.31 -12.50 14.09
N ALA A 31 27.51 -12.96 14.44
CA ALA A 31 28.06 -12.72 15.77
C ALA A 31 28.35 -11.22 15.94
N SER A 32 27.81 -10.63 17.01
CA SER A 32 28.20 -9.31 17.49
C SER A 32 29.65 -9.35 17.96
N GLN A 33 30.62 -9.17 17.06
CA GLN A 33 32.02 -9.00 17.46
C GLN A 33 32.18 -7.64 18.14
N SER A 34 32.41 -7.67 19.47
CA SER A 34 32.72 -6.49 20.29
C SER A 34 34.21 -6.15 20.33
N ASP A 35 35.08 -7.00 19.77
CA ASP A 35 36.51 -6.92 20.03
C ASP A 35 37.25 -6.32 18.84
N ALA A 36 37.32 -4.99 18.85
CA ALA A 36 38.24 -4.22 18.02
C ALA A 36 39.68 -4.60 18.39
N ASN A 37 40.35 -5.46 17.59
CA ASN A 37 41.82 -5.50 17.38
C ASN A 37 42.29 -6.71 16.54
N SER A 38 41.69 -6.98 15.38
CA SER A 38 42.36 -7.84 14.38
C SER A 38 42.35 -7.18 13.00
N SER A 39 43.55 -6.80 12.56
CA SER A 39 43.83 -6.18 11.26
C SER A 39 43.91 -7.25 10.17
N SER A 40 42.77 -7.79 9.77
CA SER A 40 42.68 -8.61 8.55
C SER A 40 41.91 -7.86 7.47
N ASP A 41 42.55 -7.67 6.30
CA ASP A 41 42.07 -7.06 5.06
C ASP A 41 40.88 -7.79 4.38
N SER A 42 39.92 -8.27 5.17
CA SER A 42 38.61 -8.66 4.65
C SER A 42 37.70 -7.44 4.71
N LEU A 43 37.00 -7.14 3.63
CA LEU A 43 35.98 -6.09 3.47
C LEU A 43 34.73 -6.32 4.35
N LEU A 44 34.93 -6.65 5.63
CA LEU A 44 33.93 -7.06 6.60
C LEU A 44 34.37 -6.62 8.02
N ALA A 45 34.44 -5.32 8.26
CA ALA A 45 34.67 -4.79 9.61
C ALA A 45 33.31 -4.55 10.31
N LEU A 46 32.91 -5.53 11.13
CA LEU A 46 31.75 -5.48 12.03
C LEU A 46 32.18 -4.91 13.40
N THR A 47 31.47 -3.89 13.87
CA THR A 47 31.43 -3.50 15.30
C THR A 47 29.96 -3.39 15.67
N ALA A 48 29.44 -4.33 16.44
CA ALA A 48 28.04 -4.32 16.82
C ALA A 48 27.81 -3.33 17.98
N THR A 49 26.95 -2.34 17.78
CA THR A 49 26.35 -1.59 18.90
C THR A 49 25.11 -2.31 19.37
N THR A 50 25.04 -2.62 20.66
CA THR A 50 23.92 -3.31 21.32
C THR A 50 22.65 -2.47 21.30
N GLY A 51 21.65 -2.92 20.54
CA GLY A 51 20.28 -2.40 20.49
C GLY A 51 19.63 -2.91 19.22
N ALA A 52 18.42 -3.47 19.30
CA ALA A 52 17.72 -4.06 18.15
C ALA A 52 16.78 -3.03 17.49
N PRO A 53 17.10 -2.55 16.28
CA PRO A 53 16.12 -1.92 15.41
C PRO A 53 15.78 -2.82 14.20
N ALA A 54 14.66 -2.51 13.55
CA ALA A 54 14.13 -3.22 12.38
C ALA A 54 15.16 -3.28 11.23
N CYS A 55 15.51 -4.49 10.80
CA CYS A 55 16.46 -4.72 9.72
C CYS A 55 15.72 -4.88 8.39
N ASN A 56 16.07 -4.09 7.37
CA ASN A 56 15.57 -4.28 6.01
C ASN A 56 16.68 -4.89 5.15
N VAL A 57 16.41 -6.07 4.59
CA VAL A 57 17.35 -6.78 3.70
C VAL A 57 17.17 -6.25 2.28
N TYR A 58 18.25 -5.79 1.63
CA TYR A 58 18.19 -5.30 0.26
C TYR A 58 19.11 -6.09 -0.68
N SER A 59 18.55 -6.53 -1.81
CA SER A 59 19.23 -6.92 -3.06
C SER A 59 20.37 -7.95 -2.98
N VAL A 60 20.19 -9.06 -3.70
CA VAL A 60 21.27 -9.98 -4.09
C VAL A 60 22.01 -9.41 -5.32
N LEU A 61 23.22 -8.91 -5.13
CA LEU A 61 24.14 -8.59 -6.22
C LEU A 61 24.72 -9.90 -6.76
N ARG A 62 24.20 -10.34 -7.91
CA ARG A 62 24.73 -11.52 -8.60
C ARG A 62 25.95 -11.12 -9.43
N ASN A 63 27.15 -11.43 -8.93
CA ASN A 63 28.36 -11.27 -9.74
C ASN A 63 28.50 -12.47 -10.71
N SER A 64 29.14 -12.24 -11.86
CA SER A 64 29.18 -13.17 -13.00
C SER A 64 30.02 -14.44 -12.81
N SER A 65 30.61 -14.67 -11.63
CA SER A 65 31.34 -15.90 -11.31
C SER A 65 31.20 -16.26 -9.82
N ASP A 66 30.36 -17.25 -9.54
CA ASP A 66 30.27 -18.10 -8.33
C ASP A 66 29.96 -17.51 -6.95
N ALA A 67 30.04 -16.20 -6.72
CA ALA A 67 29.64 -15.59 -5.43
C ALA A 67 28.45 -14.65 -5.59
N SER A 68 27.36 -14.92 -4.87
CA SER A 68 26.26 -13.97 -4.70
C SER A 68 26.55 -13.12 -3.47
N LEU A 69 26.65 -11.81 -3.62
CA LEU A 69 26.76 -10.91 -2.48
C LEU A 69 25.36 -10.43 -2.11
N PHE A 70 25.06 -10.33 -0.82
CA PHE A 70 23.86 -9.65 -0.36
C PHE A 70 24.25 -8.53 0.61
N ALA A 71 23.49 -7.44 0.57
CA ALA A 71 23.71 -6.29 1.44
C ALA A 71 22.57 -6.19 2.47
N LEU A 72 22.90 -6.25 3.75
CA LEU A 72 21.97 -5.95 4.85
C LEU A 72 22.11 -4.48 5.20
N ALA A 73 21.06 -3.69 5.04
CA ALA A 73 21.03 -2.33 5.56
C ALA A 73 20.46 -2.37 6.99
N LEU A 74 21.34 -2.21 7.97
CA LEU A 74 21.00 -1.93 9.36
C LEU A 74 20.94 -0.40 9.57
N ASP A 75 20.31 0.05 10.66
CA ASP A 75 20.10 1.47 11.02
C ASP A 75 21.27 2.42 10.75
N ARG A 76 22.51 1.95 10.86
CA ARG A 76 23.72 2.76 10.69
C ARG A 76 24.81 2.10 9.86
N ARG A 77 24.55 0.93 9.28
CA ARG A 77 25.60 0.11 8.66
C ARG A 77 25.04 -0.72 7.52
N VAL A 78 25.81 -0.83 6.44
CA VAL A 78 25.55 -1.81 5.38
C VAL A 78 26.51 -2.97 5.54
N LEU A 79 26.00 -4.17 5.80
CA LEU A 79 26.80 -5.39 5.84
C LEU A 79 26.72 -6.07 4.48
N VAL A 80 27.84 -6.15 3.77
CA VAL A 80 27.92 -6.91 2.52
C VAL A 80 28.47 -8.29 2.85
N CYS A 81 27.62 -9.30 2.81
CA CYS A 81 27.99 -10.66 3.14
C CYS A 81 28.03 -11.51 1.86
N PRO A 82 29.09 -12.30 1.63
CA PRO A 82 29.09 -13.29 0.56
C PRO A 82 28.21 -14.48 0.95
N ILE A 83 27.28 -14.85 0.08
CA ILE A 83 26.58 -16.14 0.13
C ILE A 83 27.07 -16.97 -1.04
N VAL A 84 27.61 -18.13 -0.70
CA VAL A 84 27.80 -19.21 -1.66
C VAL A 84 26.50 -20.02 -1.66
N THR A 85 25.68 -19.83 -2.68
CA THR A 85 24.52 -20.70 -2.92
C THR A 85 24.91 -21.79 -3.90
N GLU A 86 24.86 -23.05 -3.47
CA GLU A 86 24.96 -24.17 -4.39
C GLU A 86 23.65 -24.32 -5.17
N PRO A 87 23.69 -24.59 -6.49
CA PRO A 87 22.47 -24.85 -7.25
C PRO A 87 21.77 -26.09 -6.69
N LEU A 88 20.52 -25.93 -6.22
CA LEU A 88 19.76 -27.05 -5.70
C LEU A 88 19.11 -27.89 -6.79
N SER A 89 19.31 -29.21 -6.67
CA SER A 89 18.46 -30.21 -7.32
C SER A 89 17.20 -30.45 -6.49
N LEU A 90 16.15 -30.97 -7.12
CA LEU A 90 14.91 -31.36 -6.44
C LEU A 90 15.17 -32.35 -5.29
N ALA A 91 16.09 -33.31 -5.47
CA ALA A 91 16.44 -34.28 -4.44
C ALA A 91 17.09 -33.60 -3.22
N SER A 92 17.94 -32.59 -3.44
CA SER A 92 18.52 -31.78 -2.36
C SER A 92 17.45 -30.93 -1.66
N ALA A 93 16.49 -30.38 -2.41
CA ALA A 93 15.39 -29.61 -1.85
C ALA A 93 14.51 -30.47 -0.93
N ILE A 94 14.14 -31.67 -1.38
CA ILE A 94 13.39 -32.63 -0.55
C ILE A 94 14.15 -32.98 0.73
N GLY A 95 15.46 -33.22 0.63
CA GLY A 95 16.30 -33.48 1.82
C GLY A 95 16.37 -32.30 2.81
N ARG A 96 16.23 -31.07 2.32
CA ARG A 96 16.23 -29.84 3.14
C ARG A 96 14.86 -29.43 3.67
N MET A 97 13.76 -30.01 3.17
CA MET A 97 12.42 -29.72 3.67
C MET A 97 12.29 -30.05 5.16
N THR A 98 12.96 -31.10 5.65
CA THR A 98 12.94 -31.47 7.08
C THR A 98 13.58 -30.41 7.98
N ILE A 99 14.66 -29.76 7.51
CA ILE A 99 15.31 -28.66 8.25
C ILE A 99 14.42 -27.42 8.19
N THR A 100 13.79 -27.20 7.03
CA THR A 100 12.90 -26.07 6.80
C THR A 100 11.66 -26.16 7.69
N SER A 101 11.03 -27.33 7.81
CA SER A 101 9.86 -27.54 8.66
C SER A 101 10.18 -27.36 10.14
N ALA A 102 11.31 -27.90 10.61
CA ALA A 102 11.76 -27.72 11.99
C ALA A 102 12.01 -26.24 12.34
N TYR A 103 12.48 -25.45 11.38
CA TYR A 103 12.69 -24.01 11.56
C TYR A 103 11.35 -23.23 11.63
N VAL A 104 10.38 -23.57 10.78
CA VAL A 104 9.04 -22.97 10.80
C VAL A 104 8.32 -23.31 12.11
N GLU A 105 8.35 -24.57 12.54
CA GLU A 105 7.76 -25.03 13.80
C GLU A 105 8.37 -24.33 15.02
N GLN A 106 9.69 -24.11 15.04
CA GLN A 106 10.35 -23.38 16.13
C GLN A 106 9.96 -21.91 16.18
N SER A 107 9.70 -21.28 15.03
CA SER A 107 9.20 -19.90 14.96
C SER A 107 7.80 -19.80 15.54
N GLU A 108 6.90 -20.72 15.16
CA GLU A 108 5.52 -20.75 15.66
C GLU A 108 5.44 -21.03 17.17
N GLN A 109 6.35 -21.87 17.69
CA GLN A 109 6.41 -22.19 19.11
C GLN A 109 6.98 -21.03 19.95
N ALA A 110 7.93 -20.26 19.41
CA ALA A 110 8.52 -19.11 20.10
C ALA A 110 7.52 -17.96 20.30
N ASP A 111 6.56 -17.81 19.39
CA ASP A 111 5.49 -16.81 19.49
C ASP A 111 4.43 -17.17 20.57
N ALA A 112 4.38 -18.45 20.99
CA ALA A 112 3.39 -18.92 21.98
C ALA A 112 3.84 -18.74 23.44
N ASP A 113 5.14 -18.81 23.72
CA ASP A 113 5.66 -18.89 25.10
C ASP A 113 6.25 -17.58 25.67
N ASP A 114 6.49 -16.53 24.85
CA ASP A 114 7.02 -15.24 25.33
C ASP A 114 6.18 -14.04 24.86
N ALA A 115 5.20 -13.62 25.68
CA ALA A 115 4.41 -12.40 25.48
C ALA A 115 5.20 -11.08 25.70
N ALA A 116 6.54 -11.11 25.68
CA ALA A 116 7.39 -9.94 25.84
C ALA A 116 8.73 -10.07 25.08
N GLY A 117 8.72 -9.68 23.79
CA GLY A 117 9.86 -8.97 23.20
C GLY A 117 10.85 -9.73 22.32
N SER A 118 10.37 -10.54 21.36
CA SER A 118 11.22 -11.06 20.28
C SER A 118 10.53 -10.92 18.92
N ASP A 119 10.74 -9.79 18.23
CA ASP A 119 10.23 -9.53 16.87
C ASP A 119 11.01 -10.35 15.82
N ALA A 120 10.76 -11.66 15.74
CA ALA A 120 11.25 -12.51 14.65
C ALA A 120 10.22 -12.56 13.51
N SER A 121 9.99 -11.44 12.82
CA SER A 121 9.04 -11.39 11.70
C SER A 121 9.66 -12.02 10.44
N LEU A 122 9.13 -13.19 10.03
CA LEU A 122 9.39 -13.80 8.73
C LEU A 122 8.63 -13.04 7.63
N LEU A 123 9.15 -11.88 7.21
CA LEU A 123 8.60 -11.18 6.05
C LEU A 123 8.89 -11.97 4.76
N PRO A 124 7.92 -12.12 3.84
CA PRO A 124 8.17 -12.74 2.54
C PRO A 124 9.24 -11.93 1.77
N PRO A 125 10.03 -12.57 0.89
CA PRO A 125 11.06 -11.88 0.12
C PRO A 125 10.41 -10.89 -0.84
N ILE A 126 10.41 -9.60 -0.47
CA ILE A 126 9.99 -8.52 -1.36
C ILE A 126 11.11 -8.34 -2.37
N ALA A 127 10.93 -8.90 -3.57
CA ALA A 127 11.78 -8.61 -4.72
C ALA A 127 11.54 -7.16 -5.18
N THR A 128 12.22 -6.20 -4.54
CA THR A 128 12.26 -4.82 -5.04
C THR A 128 13.21 -4.76 -6.22
N THR A 129 12.68 -4.42 -7.40
CA THR A 129 13.50 -3.96 -8.53
C THR A 129 14.18 -2.67 -8.11
N VAL A 130 15.45 -2.74 -7.73
CA VAL A 130 16.24 -1.55 -7.40
C VAL A 130 16.42 -0.75 -8.68
N SER A 131 15.82 0.44 -8.74
CA SER A 131 16.12 1.44 -9.76
C SER A 131 17.64 1.58 -9.86
N ALA A 132 18.19 1.60 -11.09
CA ALA A 132 19.63 1.58 -11.34
C ALA A 132 20.37 2.46 -10.32
N PRO A 133 21.35 1.92 -9.57
CA PRO A 133 21.97 2.64 -8.48
C PRO A 133 22.45 3.98 -9.01
N ILE A 134 22.06 5.07 -8.36
CA ILE A 134 22.62 6.39 -8.63
C ILE A 134 24.10 6.26 -8.30
N VAL A 135 24.93 6.02 -9.31
CA VAL A 135 26.38 5.90 -9.16
C VAL A 135 26.89 7.28 -8.78
N ARG A 136 26.96 7.57 -7.48
CA ARG A 136 27.68 8.74 -6.96
C ARG A 136 29.14 8.52 -7.34
N SER A 137 29.68 9.42 -8.15
CA SER A 137 31.08 9.37 -8.58
C SER A 137 32.03 9.41 -7.37
N ALA A 138 32.86 8.38 -7.24
CA ALA A 138 34.14 8.32 -6.51
C ALA A 138 34.22 8.95 -5.10
N LEU A 139 33.17 8.83 -4.27
CA LEU A 139 33.33 9.07 -2.83
C LEU A 139 34.03 7.86 -2.21
N THR A 140 35.01 8.11 -1.34
CA THR A 140 35.56 7.02 -0.51
C THR A 140 34.51 6.56 0.51
N PRO A 141 34.55 5.32 1.00
CA PRO A 141 33.60 4.84 2.00
C PRO A 141 33.49 5.75 3.22
N ALA A 142 34.61 6.31 3.70
CA ALA A 142 34.64 7.25 4.82
C ALA A 142 33.95 8.60 4.50
N GLN A 143 34.04 9.07 3.26
CA GLN A 143 33.32 10.28 2.84
C GLN A 143 31.81 10.02 2.75
N TRP A 144 31.42 8.81 2.33
CA TRP A 144 30.02 8.41 2.27
C TRP A 144 29.41 8.28 3.68
N GLU A 145 30.12 7.65 4.61
CA GLU A 145 29.73 7.56 6.02
C GLU A 145 29.61 8.95 6.65
N ALA A 146 30.59 9.83 6.45
CA ALA A 146 30.53 11.20 6.96
C ALA A 146 29.41 12.04 6.32
N GLU A 147 29.10 11.84 5.02
CA GLU A 147 27.98 12.51 4.34
C GLU A 147 26.64 12.03 4.91
N ILE A 148 26.48 10.73 5.13
CA ILE A 148 25.28 10.14 5.75
C ILE A 148 25.12 10.64 7.18
N ASP A 149 26.15 10.56 8.01
CA ASP A 149 26.09 11.02 9.40
C ASP A 149 25.76 12.52 9.48
N ALA A 150 26.30 13.33 8.56
CA ALA A 150 26.01 14.76 8.49
C ALA A 150 24.57 15.03 8.06
N ASP A 151 24.02 14.27 7.12
CA ASP A 151 22.63 14.40 6.69
C ASP A 151 21.67 13.90 7.78
N ASP A 152 21.95 12.74 8.40
CA ASP A 152 21.22 12.20 9.54
C ASP A 152 21.21 13.19 10.72
N ALA A 153 22.32 13.86 11.01
CA ALA A 153 22.40 14.84 12.08
C ALA A 153 21.53 16.08 11.81
N LYS A 154 21.56 16.64 10.59
CA LYS A 154 20.68 17.77 10.19
C LYS A 154 19.21 17.37 10.28
N GLU A 155 18.92 16.15 9.87
CA GLU A 155 17.59 15.62 9.84
C GLU A 155 17.05 15.30 11.25
N LEU A 156 17.87 14.76 12.15
CA LEU A 156 17.53 14.57 13.56
C LEU A 156 17.30 15.90 14.27
N ASP A 157 18.11 16.92 14.00
CA ASP A 157 17.89 18.27 14.52
C ASP A 157 16.54 18.82 14.04
N PHE A 158 16.21 18.59 12.77
CA PHE A 158 14.92 18.98 12.21
C PHE A 158 13.73 18.20 12.82
N ILE A 159 13.88 16.89 13.04
CA ILE A 159 12.89 16.08 13.78
C ILE A 159 12.71 16.62 15.19
N ALA A 160 13.79 16.92 15.90
CA ALA A 160 13.73 17.48 17.25
C ALA A 160 12.99 18.82 17.25
N ARG A 161 13.19 19.64 16.22
CA ARG A 161 12.48 20.91 16.03
C ARG A 161 10.98 20.75 15.77
N LEU A 162 10.58 19.81 14.92
CA LEU A 162 9.16 19.53 14.68
C LEU A 162 8.47 18.81 15.85
N SER A 163 9.20 17.97 16.57
CA SER A 163 8.65 17.15 17.66
C SER A 163 8.50 17.93 18.96
N THR A 164 9.29 18.99 19.16
CA THR A 164 9.30 19.78 20.39
C THR A 164 8.23 20.88 20.37
N PRO A 165 7.19 20.82 21.23
CA PRO A 165 6.12 21.82 21.27
C PRO A 165 6.59 23.27 21.40
N GLN A 166 7.73 23.49 22.07
CA GLN A 166 8.26 24.82 22.32
C GLN A 166 8.77 25.50 21.04
N GLN A 167 9.25 24.73 20.05
CA GLN A 167 9.80 25.27 18.81
C GLN A 167 8.72 25.49 17.74
N THR A 168 7.66 24.67 17.77
CA THR A 168 6.49 24.80 16.88
C THR A 168 5.20 24.87 17.69
N PRO A 169 4.99 25.97 18.47
CA PRO A 169 3.87 26.05 19.41
C PRO A 169 2.51 26.22 18.74
N THR A 170 2.47 26.57 17.46
CA THR A 170 1.23 26.80 16.72
C THR A 170 1.14 25.88 15.53
N LEU A 171 -0.09 25.54 15.13
CA LEU A 171 -0.35 24.74 13.94
C LEU A 171 0.28 25.37 12.68
N GLN A 172 0.24 26.70 12.57
CA GLN A 172 0.84 27.42 11.46
C GLN A 172 2.37 27.29 11.46
N SER A 173 3.04 27.46 12.60
CA SER A 173 4.51 27.35 12.64
C SER A 173 4.99 25.93 12.32
N PHE A 174 4.28 24.91 12.81
CA PHE A 174 4.53 23.52 12.43
C PHE A 174 4.32 23.27 10.93
N THR A 175 3.19 23.73 10.39
CA THR A 175 2.87 23.53 8.96
C THR A 175 3.90 24.21 8.07
N THR A 176 4.31 25.44 8.41
CA THR A 176 5.35 26.16 7.68
C THR A 176 6.68 25.42 7.74
N ALA A 177 7.13 25.00 8.93
CA ALA A 177 8.37 24.25 9.09
C ALA A 177 8.34 22.92 8.31
N PHE A 178 7.24 22.17 8.39
CA PHE A 178 7.06 20.94 7.64
C PHE A 178 7.11 21.16 6.13
N ASN A 179 6.41 22.18 5.62
CA ASN A 179 6.41 22.52 4.20
C ASN A 179 7.80 22.97 3.71
N GLU A 180 8.52 23.78 4.50
CA GLU A 180 9.91 24.17 4.21
C GLU A 180 10.82 22.95 4.06
N TYR A 181 10.65 21.94 4.91
CA TYR A 181 11.40 20.69 4.81
C TYR A 181 11.04 19.88 3.56
N CYS A 182 9.75 19.71 3.27
CA CYS A 182 9.31 19.02 2.06
C CYS A 182 9.87 19.70 0.80
N GLN A 183 9.82 21.03 0.74
CA GLN A 183 10.36 21.81 -0.38
C GLN A 183 11.89 21.71 -0.48
N SER A 184 12.60 21.82 0.64
CA SER A 184 14.07 21.65 0.69
C SER A 184 14.48 20.27 0.19
N ARG A 185 13.77 19.22 0.62
CA ARG A 185 14.04 17.84 0.18
C ARG A 185 13.75 17.65 -1.30
N GLU A 186 12.67 18.21 -1.81
CA GLU A 186 12.37 18.17 -3.24
C GLU A 186 13.46 18.88 -4.06
N GLN A 187 13.92 20.04 -3.62
CA GLN A 187 15.01 20.76 -4.28
C GLN A 187 16.31 19.94 -4.29
N GLN A 188 16.64 19.27 -3.18
CA GLN A 188 17.79 18.36 -3.11
C GLN A 188 17.67 17.23 -4.13
N LEU A 189 16.50 16.58 -4.24
CA LEU A 189 16.26 15.52 -5.22
C LEU A 189 16.39 16.05 -6.67
N ARG A 190 15.81 17.21 -6.97
CA ARG A 190 15.94 17.86 -8.29
C ARG A 190 17.40 18.19 -8.62
N HIS A 191 18.19 18.62 -7.64
CA HIS A 191 19.63 18.86 -7.82
C HIS A 191 20.42 17.57 -8.05
N GLN A 192 20.02 16.47 -7.41
CA GLN A 192 20.61 15.15 -7.65
C GLN A 192 20.30 14.63 -9.05
N GLU A 193 19.05 14.75 -9.51
CA GLU A 193 18.63 14.35 -10.87
C GLU A 193 19.28 15.19 -11.97
N ARG A 194 19.44 16.51 -11.74
CA ARG A 194 20.01 17.43 -12.73
C ARG A 194 21.52 17.35 -12.87
N ARG A 195 22.25 16.66 -11.99
CA ARG A 195 23.70 16.48 -12.18
C ARG A 195 23.89 15.63 -13.43
N PRO A 196 24.31 16.22 -14.57
CA PRO A 196 24.49 15.44 -15.78
C PRO A 196 25.53 14.39 -15.44
N SER A 197 25.16 13.12 -15.63
CA SER A 197 26.15 12.06 -15.65
C SER A 197 27.18 12.51 -16.67
N LYS A 198 28.34 12.97 -16.21
CA LYS A 198 29.52 13.19 -17.05
C LYS A 198 29.89 11.79 -17.52
N ARG A 199 29.13 11.28 -18.50
CA ARG A 199 29.56 10.18 -19.35
C ARG A 199 30.91 10.63 -19.84
N ALA A 200 31.92 9.90 -19.41
CA ALA A 200 33.26 10.02 -19.95
C ALA A 200 33.11 9.88 -21.46
N SER A 201 33.11 11.03 -22.15
CA SER A 201 33.30 11.11 -23.59
C SER A 201 34.77 10.80 -23.84
N SER A 202 35.15 9.54 -23.60
CA SER A 202 36.32 8.94 -24.22
C SER A 202 35.79 8.18 -25.43
N ASN A 203 35.63 8.90 -26.53
CA ASN A 203 36.05 8.42 -27.83
C ASN A 203 36.07 9.61 -28.78
N GLY A 204 37.27 9.87 -29.30
CA GLY A 204 37.52 10.83 -30.35
C GLY A 204 36.85 10.42 -31.66
N ASP A 205 36.81 11.42 -32.53
CA ASP A 205 36.82 11.33 -33.98
C ASP A 205 35.64 10.59 -34.65
N ALA A 206 34.59 11.35 -34.92
CA ALA A 206 33.93 11.27 -36.22
C ALA A 206 33.35 12.65 -36.58
N ASP A 207 34.08 13.30 -37.46
CA ASP A 207 33.78 14.51 -38.21
C ASP A 207 32.48 14.33 -39.00
N TYR A 208 31.41 15.05 -38.66
CA TYR A 208 30.25 15.22 -39.54
C TYR A 208 29.74 16.67 -39.44
N ASP A 209 30.10 17.41 -40.46
CA ASP A 209 29.60 18.72 -40.84
C ASP A 209 28.11 18.62 -41.22
N TYR A 210 27.26 19.40 -40.55
CA TYR A 210 25.88 19.65 -40.99
C TYR A 210 25.68 21.17 -41.06
N THR A 211 25.58 21.64 -42.29
CA THR A 211 25.25 23.01 -42.65
C THR A 211 23.84 23.36 -42.19
N ALA A 212 23.74 24.52 -41.55
CA ALA A 212 22.50 25.21 -41.24
C ALA A 212 21.86 25.76 -42.51
N GLU A 213 20.60 25.41 -42.78
CA GLU A 213 19.68 26.21 -43.58
C GLU A 213 18.24 25.77 -43.26
N ASP A 214 17.37 26.78 -43.13
CA ASP A 214 15.91 26.75 -43.22
C ASP A 214 15.06 26.15 -42.08
N LEU A 215 14.49 27.03 -41.24
CA LEU A 215 13.07 27.42 -41.36
C LEU A 215 12.66 28.45 -40.29
N GLU A 216 12.46 29.68 -40.74
CA GLU A 216 11.64 30.68 -40.07
C GLU A 216 10.14 30.37 -40.21
N ALA A 217 9.38 30.99 -39.29
CA ALA A 217 7.99 31.47 -39.41
C ALA A 217 6.92 30.68 -38.64
N GLY A 218 6.29 31.37 -37.68
CA GLY A 218 5.00 30.94 -37.14
C GLY A 218 4.51 31.66 -35.88
N SER A 219 3.91 32.85 -36.08
CA SER A 219 2.72 33.34 -35.37
C SER A 219 2.82 33.71 -33.88
N ALA A 220 2.92 35.03 -33.65
CA ALA A 220 2.50 35.67 -32.41
C ALA A 220 0.98 35.85 -32.43
N ASP A 221 0.29 35.32 -31.42
CA ASP A 221 -1.09 35.72 -31.11
C ASP A 221 -1.23 36.03 -29.62
N ALA A 222 -1.91 37.14 -29.36
CA ALA A 222 -1.97 37.86 -28.11
C ALA A 222 -2.72 37.09 -27.01
N MET A 223 -2.13 37.01 -25.82
CA MET A 223 -2.80 36.50 -24.62
C MET A 223 -3.15 37.66 -23.70
N ASP A 224 -4.46 37.85 -23.54
CA ASP A 224 -5.11 38.82 -22.67
C ASP A 224 -5.08 38.30 -21.22
N THR A 225 -4.28 38.93 -20.36
CA THR A 225 -4.18 38.55 -18.94
C THR A 225 -5.20 39.32 -18.11
N SER A 226 -6.40 38.76 -17.95
CA SER A 226 -7.34 39.23 -16.93
C SER A 226 -6.97 38.65 -15.56
N SER A 227 -6.50 39.54 -14.69
CA SER A 227 -6.29 39.35 -13.25
C SER A 227 -7.58 38.91 -12.54
N GLY A 228 -7.62 37.64 -12.11
CA GLY A 228 -8.59 37.10 -11.17
C GLY A 228 -7.87 36.64 -9.90
N ALA A 229 -7.51 37.57 -9.03
CA ALA A 229 -6.92 37.27 -7.73
C ALA A 229 -8.00 36.73 -6.78
N GLY A 230 -7.86 35.47 -6.34
CA GLY A 230 -8.69 34.88 -5.29
C GLY A 230 -9.07 33.41 -5.47
N GLY A 231 -8.17 32.56 -5.97
CA GLY A 231 -8.34 31.10 -6.06
C GLY A 231 -7.26 30.39 -5.25
N LEU A 232 -7.66 29.45 -4.40
CA LEU A 232 -6.88 28.77 -3.37
C LEU A 232 -5.61 28.07 -3.92
N MET A 233 -4.46 28.28 -3.26
CA MET A 233 -3.15 27.61 -3.46
C MET A 233 -3.13 26.07 -3.27
N ASN A 234 -4.27 25.38 -3.37
CA ASN A 234 -4.35 23.96 -3.03
C ASN A 234 -4.08 23.00 -4.20
N ASP A 235 -4.24 23.42 -5.45
CA ASP A 235 -4.10 22.51 -6.60
C ASP A 235 -2.64 22.20 -6.96
N ASP A 236 -1.70 23.14 -6.74
CA ASP A 236 -0.26 22.91 -7.00
C ASP A 236 0.37 21.89 -6.04
N MET A 237 -0.26 21.61 -4.89
CA MET A 237 0.23 20.63 -3.91
C MET A 237 -0.03 19.18 -4.32
N ASP A 238 -0.92 18.93 -5.29
CA ASP A 238 -1.16 17.57 -5.80
C ASP A 238 -0.03 17.08 -6.73
N GLU A 239 0.82 17.98 -7.27
CA GLU A 239 2.00 17.60 -8.07
C GLU A 239 3.23 17.21 -7.24
N LEU A 240 3.37 17.74 -6.02
CA LEU A 240 4.45 17.37 -5.07
C LEU A 240 4.43 15.89 -4.66
N HIS A 241 3.30 15.26 -4.93
CA HIS A 241 2.80 14.06 -4.31
C HIS A 241 3.51 12.76 -4.75
N PRO A 242 3.76 12.51 -6.06
CA PRO A 242 4.42 11.27 -6.51
C PRO A 242 5.92 11.25 -6.19
N ARG A 243 6.57 12.42 -6.11
CA ARG A 243 8.03 12.53 -5.97
C ARG A 243 8.51 12.25 -4.54
N LEU A 244 7.77 12.74 -3.54
CA LEU A 244 8.06 12.42 -2.14
C LEU A 244 7.82 10.93 -1.84
N ALA A 245 6.81 10.32 -2.47
CA ALA A 245 6.54 8.89 -2.36
C ALA A 245 7.69 8.03 -2.95
N LEU A 246 8.24 8.44 -4.10
CA LEU A 246 9.40 7.77 -4.72
C LEU A 246 10.69 7.86 -3.87
N ALA A 247 10.83 8.91 -3.06
CA ALA A 247 11.93 9.08 -2.12
C ALA A 247 11.71 8.33 -0.79
N GLY A 248 10.50 7.78 -0.56
CA GLY A 248 10.07 7.14 0.69
C GLY A 248 10.76 5.82 1.03
N GLY A 249 11.67 5.33 0.19
CA GLY A 249 12.46 4.13 0.46
C GLY A 249 13.59 4.31 1.49
N SER A 250 13.87 5.52 1.97
CA SER A 250 14.87 5.70 3.02
C SER A 250 14.30 5.35 4.40
N PHE A 251 15.00 4.50 5.15
CA PHE A 251 14.72 4.19 6.56
C PHE A 251 14.51 5.45 7.40
N PHE A 252 15.24 6.51 7.06
CA PHE A 252 15.13 7.82 7.65
C PHE A 252 13.70 8.42 7.60
N MET A 253 13.01 8.29 6.45
CA MET A 253 11.66 8.81 6.27
C MET A 253 10.69 8.19 7.30
N HIS A 254 10.90 6.92 7.68
CA HIS A 254 10.05 6.25 8.67
C HIS A 254 10.13 6.90 10.06
N ARG A 255 11.33 7.19 10.56
CA ARG A 255 11.52 7.84 11.87
C ARG A 255 10.93 9.24 11.89
N PHE A 256 11.21 10.03 10.85
CA PHE A 256 10.62 11.35 10.67
C PHE A 256 9.10 11.29 10.70
N MET A 257 8.51 10.42 9.87
CA MET A 257 7.05 10.29 9.74
C MET A 257 6.41 9.77 11.02
N SER A 258 7.07 8.84 11.73
CA SER A 258 6.62 8.35 13.03
C SER A 258 6.59 9.45 14.09
N ALA A 259 7.65 10.26 14.18
CA ALA A 259 7.73 11.38 15.12
C ALA A 259 6.68 12.47 14.81
N VAL A 260 6.56 12.84 13.53
CA VAL A 260 5.55 13.80 13.04
C VAL A 260 4.15 13.27 13.30
N LEU A 261 3.87 12.00 13.03
CA LEU A 261 2.56 11.42 13.29
C LEU A 261 2.28 11.32 14.78
N HIS A 262 3.24 10.90 15.60
CA HIS A 262 3.08 10.88 17.06
C HIS A 262 2.75 12.28 17.60
N ARG A 263 3.39 13.33 17.06
CA ARG A 263 3.10 14.73 17.38
C ARG A 263 1.68 15.11 16.98
N ILE A 264 1.29 14.85 15.73
CA ILE A 264 -0.07 15.11 15.20
C ILE A 264 -1.12 14.36 16.03
N MET A 265 -0.84 13.12 16.40
CA MET A 265 -1.70 12.30 17.24
C MET A 265 -1.75 12.88 18.66
N SER A 266 -0.66 13.34 19.25
CA SER A 266 -0.70 13.90 20.61
C SER A 266 -1.54 15.17 20.72
N GLU A 267 -1.63 15.97 19.65
CA GLU A 267 -2.30 17.27 19.65
C GLU A 267 -3.48 17.30 18.68
N THR A 268 -4.69 17.27 19.21
CA THR A 268 -5.92 17.18 18.41
C THR A 268 -6.11 18.34 17.43
N ALA A 269 -5.51 19.49 17.71
CA ALA A 269 -5.49 20.65 16.80
C ALA A 269 -4.81 20.33 15.44
N PHE A 270 -3.93 19.34 15.38
CA PHE A 270 -3.10 19.04 14.20
C PHE A 270 -3.69 17.98 13.28
N PHE A 271 -4.74 17.28 13.68
CA PHE A 271 -5.41 16.35 12.77
C PHE A 271 -6.02 17.06 11.57
N ALA A 272 -6.38 18.33 11.75
CA ALA A 272 -6.91 19.15 10.69
C ALA A 272 -5.86 19.63 9.67
N SER A 273 -4.61 19.29 9.89
CA SER A 273 -3.48 19.93 9.23
C SER A 273 -3.26 19.37 7.82
N ALA A 274 -2.86 20.26 6.89
CA ALA A 274 -2.40 19.88 5.57
C ALA A 274 -1.23 18.84 5.60
N PRO A 275 -0.29 18.89 6.56
CA PRO A 275 0.73 17.86 6.75
C PRO A 275 0.18 16.44 6.85
N LEU A 276 -0.84 16.18 7.69
CA LEU A 276 -1.40 14.83 7.82
C LEU A 276 -2.00 14.34 6.50
N ALA A 277 -2.73 15.21 5.80
CA ALA A 277 -3.31 14.88 4.50
C ALA A 277 -2.21 14.56 3.47
N LEU A 278 -1.11 15.33 3.46
CA LEU A 278 0.03 15.09 2.58
C LEU A 278 0.74 13.76 2.92
N MET A 279 0.96 13.48 4.20
CA MET A 279 1.55 12.23 4.67
C MET A 279 0.71 11.00 4.29
N LEU A 280 -0.61 11.12 4.42
CA LEU A 280 -1.55 10.06 4.05
C LEU A 280 -1.56 9.85 2.55
N LYS A 281 -1.73 10.93 1.78
CA LYS A 281 -1.70 10.85 0.34
C LYS A 281 -0.39 10.19 -0.10
N SER A 282 0.76 10.54 0.50
CA SER A 282 2.11 10.08 0.11
C SER A 282 2.37 8.60 0.40
N GLY A 283 1.45 7.90 1.05
CA GLY A 283 1.60 6.50 1.42
C GLY A 283 2.69 6.27 2.47
N CYS A 284 3.19 7.33 3.11
CA CYS A 284 4.33 7.25 4.02
C CYS A 284 3.90 6.93 5.48
N VAL A 285 2.63 6.61 5.71
CA VAL A 285 2.13 6.24 7.04
C VAL A 285 2.45 4.77 7.31
N SER A 286 3.29 4.54 8.31
CA SER A 286 3.70 3.21 8.76
C SER A 286 2.49 2.36 9.17
N VAL A 287 2.49 1.09 8.74
CA VAL A 287 1.51 0.05 9.11
C VAL A 287 1.28 -0.02 10.63
N THR A 288 2.34 0.18 11.42
CA THR A 288 2.27 0.13 12.89
C THR A 288 1.41 1.23 13.51
N LEU A 289 1.23 2.36 12.82
CA LEU A 289 0.50 3.52 13.35
C LEU A 289 -0.93 3.61 12.82
N VAL A 290 -1.21 2.93 11.72
CA VAL A 290 -2.52 2.91 11.06
C VAL A 290 -3.65 2.43 11.99
N PRO A 291 -3.52 1.33 12.77
CA PRO A 291 -4.59 0.90 13.67
C PRO A 291 -4.94 1.95 14.73
N THR A 292 -3.92 2.60 15.31
CA THR A 292 -4.11 3.65 16.32
C THR A 292 -4.77 4.89 15.71
N LEU A 293 -4.38 5.26 14.49
CA LEU A 293 -5.00 6.35 13.73
C LEU A 293 -6.46 6.03 13.42
N LEU A 294 -6.75 4.85 12.87
CA LEU A 294 -8.10 4.43 12.51
C LEU A 294 -9.02 4.35 13.74
N ARG A 295 -8.56 3.72 14.82
CA ARG A 295 -9.32 3.64 16.07
C ARG A 295 -9.68 5.03 16.58
N ARG A 296 -8.72 5.96 16.55
CA ARG A 296 -8.98 7.32 16.98
C ARG A 296 -9.92 8.06 16.05
N LEU A 297 -9.78 7.91 14.72
CA LEU A 297 -10.71 8.51 13.77
C LEU A 297 -12.14 7.97 13.94
N THR A 298 -12.31 6.67 14.18
CA THR A 298 -13.62 6.06 14.43
C THR A 298 -14.21 6.49 15.77
N ASP A 299 -13.38 6.59 16.82
CA ASP A 299 -13.80 7.02 18.15
C ASP A 299 -14.30 8.47 18.15
N MET A 300 -13.84 9.28 17.19
CA MET A 300 -14.16 10.70 17.07
C MET A 300 -15.41 10.99 16.24
N ILE A 301 -15.90 10.03 15.48
CA ILE A 301 -17.20 10.17 14.81
C ILE A 301 -18.27 9.75 15.83
N PRO A 302 -19.26 10.62 16.13
CA PRO A 302 -20.29 10.29 17.10
C PRO A 302 -21.03 9.03 16.66
N ALA A 303 -21.21 8.12 17.62
CA ALA A 303 -22.06 6.97 17.43
C ALA A 303 -23.53 7.40 17.49
N ARG A 304 -24.38 6.69 16.76
CA ARG A 304 -25.84 6.85 16.78
C ARG A 304 -26.38 6.80 18.22
N GLU A 305 -27.38 7.66 18.49
CA GLU A 305 -28.05 7.71 19.80
C GLU A 305 -28.51 6.32 20.26
N GLY A 306 -28.05 5.90 21.44
CA GLY A 306 -28.34 4.58 22.03
C GLY A 306 -27.17 3.60 22.02
N PHE A 307 -26.10 3.86 21.28
CA PHE A 307 -24.89 3.04 21.34
C PHE A 307 -23.94 3.55 22.42
N ILE A 308 -23.85 2.82 23.54
CA ILE A 308 -22.96 3.18 24.65
C ILE A 308 -21.54 2.76 24.29
N ARG A 309 -20.75 3.68 23.72
CA ARG A 309 -19.28 3.49 23.70
C ARG A 309 -18.72 3.76 25.10
N PRO A 310 -17.76 2.95 25.56
CA PRO A 310 -17.05 3.25 26.80
C PRO A 310 -16.43 4.64 26.66
N ALA A 311 -16.89 5.59 27.48
CA ALA A 311 -16.43 6.97 27.40
C ALA A 311 -14.91 7.00 27.61
N THR A 312 -14.16 7.33 26.56
CA THR A 312 -12.72 7.57 26.71
C THR A 312 -12.57 8.83 27.58
N PRO A 313 -11.89 8.76 28.74
CA PRO A 313 -11.91 9.84 29.74
C PRO A 313 -11.23 11.15 29.30
N ASN A 314 -10.64 11.22 28.10
CA ASN A 314 -10.00 12.42 27.60
C ASN A 314 -10.98 13.34 26.86
N LYS A 315 -11.54 14.31 27.60
CA LYS A 315 -12.34 15.43 27.06
C LYS A 315 -11.52 16.52 26.33
N GLN A 316 -10.25 16.28 26.02
CA GLN A 316 -9.40 17.30 25.41
C GLN A 316 -9.64 17.38 23.89
N ALA A 317 -10.30 18.47 23.48
CA ALA A 317 -10.49 18.96 22.12
C ALA A 317 -10.88 17.92 21.06
N SER A 318 -12.18 17.77 20.79
CA SER A 318 -12.69 16.94 19.71
C SER A 318 -12.44 17.59 18.35
N ILE A 319 -11.82 16.85 17.42
CA ILE A 319 -11.82 17.19 16.00
C ILE A 319 -13.27 17.21 15.51
N PRO A 320 -13.65 18.13 14.61
CA PRO A 320 -14.95 18.10 13.98
C PRO A 320 -15.20 16.74 13.30
N PRO A 321 -16.35 16.09 13.50
CA PRO A 321 -16.60 14.74 12.99
C PRO A 321 -16.57 14.67 11.45
N LEU A 322 -16.94 15.77 10.79
CA LEU A 322 -16.81 15.94 9.34
C LEU A 322 -15.38 15.77 8.85
N GLN A 323 -14.41 16.29 9.60
CA GLN A 323 -13.00 16.22 9.26
C GLN A 323 -12.42 14.82 9.48
N ALA A 324 -12.90 14.10 10.50
CA ALA A 324 -12.55 12.70 10.70
C ALA A 324 -12.97 11.84 9.50
N LEU A 325 -14.16 12.07 8.92
CA LEU A 325 -14.59 11.38 7.70
C LEU A 325 -13.71 11.69 6.48
N ARG A 326 -13.27 12.94 6.31
CA ARG A 326 -12.34 13.30 5.22
C ARG A 326 -10.99 12.59 5.36
N LEU A 327 -10.45 12.55 6.59
CA LEU A 327 -9.21 11.84 6.87
C LEU A 327 -9.38 10.34 6.65
N LEU A 328 -10.51 9.77 7.08
CA LEU A 328 -10.81 8.36 6.88
C LEU A 328 -10.92 7.98 5.40
N GLU A 329 -11.51 8.84 4.57
CA GLU A 329 -11.52 8.68 3.11
C GLU A 329 -10.09 8.67 2.55
N LEU A 330 -9.23 9.60 2.98
CA LEU A 330 -7.83 9.65 2.56
C LEU A 330 -7.04 8.41 3.01
N VAL A 331 -7.26 7.95 4.24
CA VAL A 331 -6.64 6.73 4.76
C VAL A 331 -7.02 5.54 3.88
N LEU A 332 -8.32 5.35 3.62
CA LEU A 332 -8.79 4.23 2.80
C LEU A 332 -8.34 4.32 1.33
N LEU A 333 -8.08 5.53 0.82
CA LEU A 333 -7.66 5.72 -0.57
C LEU A 333 -6.16 5.45 -0.77
N HIS A 334 -5.32 5.85 0.20
CA HIS A 334 -3.87 5.91 0.03
C HIS A 334 -3.08 4.93 0.90
N VAL A 335 -3.65 4.41 1.98
CA VAL A 335 -2.99 3.42 2.82
C VAL A 335 -3.33 2.02 2.32
N HIS A 336 -2.31 1.29 1.87
CA HIS A 336 -2.49 -0.05 1.29
C HIS A 336 -2.50 -1.18 2.34
N ASP A 337 -1.81 -0.97 3.47
CA ASP A 337 -1.59 -1.99 4.49
C ASP A 337 -2.54 -1.81 5.68
N LEU A 338 -3.85 -1.84 5.41
CA LEU A 338 -4.87 -1.82 6.45
C LEU A 338 -5.08 -3.23 6.99
N SER A 339 -5.00 -3.42 8.31
CA SER A 339 -5.33 -4.72 8.91
C SER A 339 -6.80 -5.08 8.69
N GLU A 340 -7.07 -6.37 8.52
CA GLU A 340 -8.41 -6.89 8.28
C GLU A 340 -9.35 -6.59 9.45
N THR A 341 -8.84 -6.66 10.69
CA THR A 341 -9.57 -6.25 11.89
C THR A 341 -10.04 -4.79 11.80
N ALA A 342 -9.21 -3.90 11.26
CA ALA A 342 -9.56 -2.49 11.09
C ALA A 342 -10.59 -2.30 9.97
N LEU A 343 -10.46 -3.01 8.86
CA LEU A 343 -11.46 -2.99 7.76
C LEU A 343 -12.83 -3.49 8.24
N VAL A 344 -12.89 -4.59 8.99
CA VAL A 344 -14.15 -5.11 9.56
C VAL A 344 -14.73 -4.17 10.61
N SER A 345 -13.88 -3.52 11.41
CA SER A 345 -14.32 -2.48 12.36
C SER A 345 -14.95 -1.29 11.63
N LEU A 346 -14.36 -0.86 10.51
CA LEU A 346 -14.93 0.19 9.66
C LEU A 346 -16.24 -0.23 8.98
N LEU A 347 -16.33 -1.48 8.50
CA LEU A 347 -17.59 -2.03 7.97
C LEU A 347 -18.69 -1.97 9.02
N ARG A 348 -18.41 -2.43 10.25
CA ARG A 348 -19.37 -2.38 11.35
C ARG A 348 -19.77 -0.94 11.65
N PHE A 349 -18.79 -0.04 11.74
CA PHE A 349 -19.03 1.36 12.01
C PHE A 349 -20.01 1.99 11.01
N PHE A 350 -19.77 1.84 9.70
CA PHE A 350 -20.63 2.45 8.67
C PHE A 350 -21.99 1.77 8.50
N LEU A 351 -22.11 0.48 8.85
CA LEU A 351 -23.37 -0.25 8.74
C LEU A 351 -24.27 -0.10 9.98
N GLU A 352 -23.71 0.08 11.17
CA GLU A 352 -24.44 0.06 12.45
C GLU A 352 -24.39 1.39 13.22
N GLU A 353 -23.21 1.99 13.33
CA GLU A 353 -22.92 3.01 14.35
C GLU A 353 -22.89 4.44 13.80
N ALA A 354 -22.66 4.64 12.51
CA ALA A 354 -22.43 5.96 11.94
C ALA A 354 -23.65 6.88 12.07
N ASP A 355 -23.45 8.08 12.63
CA ASP A 355 -24.48 9.10 12.75
C ASP A 355 -24.88 9.67 11.37
N GLU A 356 -26.17 9.54 11.05
CA GLU A 356 -26.77 10.04 9.82
C GLU A 356 -26.57 11.54 9.63
N SER A 357 -26.55 12.32 10.73
CA SER A 357 -26.42 13.78 10.66
C SER A 357 -25.04 14.21 10.12
N VAL A 358 -23.98 13.55 10.58
CA VAL A 358 -22.60 13.80 10.13
C VAL A 358 -22.41 13.33 8.69
N LEU A 359 -23.00 12.18 8.33
CA LEU A 359 -22.93 11.67 6.96
C LEU A 359 -23.65 12.60 5.98
N LEU A 360 -24.78 13.21 6.36
CA LEU A 360 -25.46 14.24 5.56
C LEU A 360 -24.63 15.50 5.39
N ALA A 361 -23.99 15.98 6.47
CA ALA A 361 -23.10 17.13 6.39
C ALA A 361 -21.92 16.88 5.43
N TYR A 362 -21.36 15.66 5.48
CA TYR A 362 -20.32 15.23 4.55
C TYR A 362 -20.82 15.11 3.11
N ALA A 363 -22.05 14.61 2.90
CA ALA A 363 -22.67 14.58 1.58
C ALA A 363 -22.84 15.98 0.99
N ALA A 364 -23.36 16.93 1.77
CA ALA A 364 -23.56 18.31 1.36
C ALA A 364 -22.23 18.97 0.95
N GLU A 365 -21.19 18.80 1.77
CA GLU A 365 -19.86 19.36 1.47
C GLU A 365 -19.26 18.78 0.16
N LYS A 366 -19.46 17.48 -0.11
CA LYS A 366 -18.98 16.85 -1.35
C LYS A 366 -19.72 17.36 -2.58
N VAL A 367 -21.01 17.65 -2.46
CA VAL A 367 -21.82 18.26 -3.53
C VAL A 367 -21.26 19.64 -3.87
N ASP A 368 -20.97 20.46 -2.86
CA ASP A 368 -20.43 21.81 -3.04
C ASP A 368 -19.05 21.80 -3.73
N ARG A 369 -18.16 20.89 -3.32
CA ARG A 369 -16.79 20.83 -3.85
C ARG A 369 -16.68 20.32 -5.27
N LYS A 370 -17.49 19.31 -5.63
CA LYS A 370 -17.33 18.62 -6.92
C LYS A 370 -18.43 18.96 -7.93
N GLY A 371 -19.37 19.86 -7.59
CA GLY A 371 -20.48 20.24 -8.45
C GLY A 371 -21.38 19.05 -8.84
N LEU A 372 -21.40 18.00 -8.02
CA LEU A 372 -22.07 16.75 -8.34
C LEU A 372 -23.57 16.86 -8.05
N GLN A 373 -24.40 16.74 -9.09
CA GLN A 373 -25.86 16.87 -9.02
C GLN A 373 -26.59 15.72 -8.30
N PHE A 374 -25.88 14.87 -7.56
CA PHE A 374 -26.52 13.74 -6.88
C PHE A 374 -27.19 14.17 -5.58
N ALA A 375 -28.38 13.59 -5.35
CA ALA A 375 -29.11 13.76 -4.10
C ALA A 375 -28.23 13.37 -2.91
N ALA A 376 -27.97 14.35 -2.04
CA ALA A 376 -27.25 14.22 -0.77
C ALA A 376 -27.97 13.25 0.18
N SER A 377 -27.86 11.96 -0.10
CA SER A 377 -28.44 10.88 0.68
C SER A 377 -27.34 10.18 1.45
N VAL A 378 -27.59 9.94 2.74
CA VAL A 378 -26.73 9.13 3.63
C VAL A 378 -26.31 7.83 2.96
N LYS A 379 -27.23 7.18 2.25
CA LYS A 379 -26.99 5.91 1.55
C LYS A 379 -25.86 6.01 0.52
N HIS A 380 -25.72 7.13 -0.18
CA HIS A 380 -24.63 7.31 -1.14
C HIS A 380 -23.28 7.46 -0.46
N VAL A 381 -23.23 8.09 0.72
CA VAL A 381 -22.00 8.22 1.51
C VAL A 381 -21.60 6.87 2.10
N ILE A 382 -22.54 6.11 2.66
CA ILE A 382 -22.29 4.74 3.12
C ILE A 382 -21.78 3.89 1.96
N ASP A 383 -22.47 3.94 0.81
CA ASP A 383 -22.04 3.20 -0.39
C ASP A 383 -20.60 3.59 -0.82
N LEU A 384 -20.24 4.89 -0.73
CA LEU A 384 -18.88 5.36 -1.01
C LEU A 384 -17.85 4.75 -0.06
N PHE A 385 -18.09 4.74 1.24
CA PHE A 385 -17.12 4.16 2.19
C PHE A 385 -17.04 2.63 2.08
N LEU A 386 -18.18 1.96 1.87
CA LEU A 386 -18.19 0.52 1.61
C LEU A 386 -17.39 0.17 0.36
N PHE A 387 -17.47 0.99 -0.69
CA PHE A 387 -16.63 0.80 -1.89
C PHE A 387 -15.15 0.93 -1.61
N LEU A 388 -14.74 1.93 -0.83
CA LEU A 388 -13.34 2.09 -0.46
C LEU A 388 -12.84 0.88 0.35
N ILE A 389 -13.63 0.41 1.32
CA ILE A 389 -13.29 -0.74 2.15
C ILE A 389 -13.21 -2.03 1.32
N ILE A 390 -14.18 -2.28 0.44
CA ILE A 390 -14.20 -3.47 -0.43
C ILE A 390 -13.02 -3.48 -1.41
N SER A 391 -12.64 -2.29 -1.89
CA SER A 391 -11.54 -2.12 -2.85
C SER A 391 -10.15 -2.15 -2.19
N ALA A 392 -10.07 -2.06 -0.87
CA ALA A 392 -8.81 -2.05 -0.14
C ALA A 392 -8.06 -3.39 -0.34
N PRO A 393 -6.72 -3.37 -0.43
CA PRO A 393 -5.92 -4.59 -0.36
C PRO A 393 -6.22 -5.35 0.94
N ARG A 394 -6.29 -6.68 0.85
CA ARG A 394 -6.62 -7.54 1.99
C ARG A 394 -6.01 -8.91 1.82
N ASN A 395 -5.79 -9.60 2.93
CA ASN A 395 -5.53 -11.02 2.98
C ASN A 395 -6.84 -11.77 3.31
N ASP A 396 -7.29 -12.59 2.37
CA ASP A 396 -8.56 -13.31 2.45
C ASP A 396 -8.65 -14.27 3.65
N ILE A 397 -7.52 -14.84 4.09
CA ILE A 397 -7.46 -15.78 5.22
C ILE A 397 -7.77 -15.04 6.53
N TYR A 398 -7.06 -13.93 6.79
CA TYR A 398 -7.30 -13.11 7.98
C TYR A 398 -8.66 -12.43 7.91
N MET A 399 -9.08 -11.97 6.73
CA MET A 399 -10.39 -11.36 6.53
C MET A 399 -11.51 -12.33 6.86
N GLN A 400 -11.41 -13.61 6.45
CA GLN A 400 -12.43 -14.62 6.78
C GLN A 400 -12.54 -14.85 8.28
N GLN A 401 -11.41 -14.84 9.02
CA GLN A 401 -11.42 -14.98 10.48
C GLN A 401 -12.11 -13.79 11.15
N GLU A 402 -11.77 -12.58 10.73
CA GLU A 402 -12.36 -11.34 11.27
C GLU A 402 -13.84 -11.21 10.91
N LEU A 403 -14.23 -11.58 9.69
CA LEU A 403 -15.63 -11.56 9.25
C LEU A 403 -16.52 -12.45 10.11
N ARG A 404 -16.03 -13.57 10.68
CA ARG A 404 -16.83 -14.44 11.58
C ARG A 404 -17.31 -13.70 12.83
N SER A 405 -16.63 -12.64 13.25
CA SER A 405 -17.04 -11.79 14.36
C SER A 405 -18.25 -10.90 14.02
N LEU A 406 -18.55 -10.72 12.73
CA LEU A 406 -19.64 -9.87 12.27
C LEU A 406 -21.00 -10.47 12.64
N GLY A 407 -21.90 -9.63 13.17
CA GLY A 407 -23.25 -10.05 13.54
C GLY A 407 -24.10 -10.41 12.31
N HIS A 408 -25.05 -11.34 12.50
CA HIS A 408 -25.90 -11.85 11.41
C HIS A 408 -26.63 -10.73 10.64
N ASN A 409 -27.22 -9.75 11.34
CA ASN A 409 -27.92 -8.63 10.70
C ASN A 409 -27.01 -7.83 9.75
N LEU A 410 -25.76 -7.58 10.15
CA LEU A 410 -24.79 -6.85 9.34
C LEU A 410 -24.36 -7.66 8.11
N VAL A 411 -24.21 -8.98 8.27
CA VAL A 411 -23.95 -9.91 7.15
C VAL A 411 -25.08 -9.81 6.12
N VAL A 412 -26.35 -9.82 6.55
CA VAL A 412 -27.50 -9.69 5.66
C VAL A 412 -27.54 -8.34 4.95
N ILE A 413 -27.27 -7.24 5.67
CA ILE A 413 -27.19 -5.89 5.08
C ILE A 413 -26.08 -5.82 4.03
N LEU A 414 -24.90 -6.35 4.34
CA LEU A 414 -23.74 -6.36 3.45
C LEU A 414 -24.01 -7.23 2.21
N LEU A 415 -24.60 -8.41 2.36
CA LEU A 415 -25.01 -9.24 1.22
C LEU A 415 -26.06 -8.55 0.33
N LYS A 416 -27.04 -7.85 0.92
CA LYS A 416 -28.01 -7.04 0.15
C LYS A 416 -27.33 -5.91 -0.62
N PHE A 417 -26.35 -5.27 -0.01
CA PHE A 417 -25.52 -4.25 -0.65
C PHE A 417 -24.75 -4.84 -1.85
N LEU A 418 -24.03 -5.94 -1.65
CA LEU A 418 -23.24 -6.60 -2.69
C LEU A 418 -24.13 -7.10 -3.84
N ASN A 419 -25.23 -7.78 -3.55
CA ASN A 419 -26.17 -8.27 -4.57
C ASN A 419 -26.75 -7.12 -5.43
N ARG A 420 -27.13 -6.01 -4.78
CA ARG A 420 -27.60 -4.81 -5.49
C ARG A 420 -26.57 -4.28 -6.47
N TRP A 421 -25.30 -4.26 -6.07
CA TRP A 421 -24.22 -3.75 -6.92
C TRP A 421 -23.84 -4.73 -8.03
N ILE A 422 -23.75 -6.04 -7.75
CA ILE A 422 -23.55 -7.08 -8.76
C ILE A 422 -24.62 -6.98 -9.87
N GLY A 423 -25.89 -6.77 -9.49
CA GLY A 423 -26.98 -6.53 -10.45
C GLY A 423 -26.82 -5.23 -11.26
N ARG A 424 -26.25 -4.17 -10.67
CA ARG A 424 -25.93 -2.93 -11.39
C ARG A 424 -24.78 -3.11 -12.38
N TYR A 425 -23.73 -3.85 -12.01
CA TYR A 425 -22.61 -4.17 -12.90
C TYR A 425 -23.10 -4.93 -14.14
N GLY A 426 -24.00 -5.90 -13.97
CA GLY A 426 -24.62 -6.60 -15.10
C GLY A 426 -25.42 -5.71 -16.05
N LYS A 427 -26.05 -4.63 -15.55
CA LYS A 427 -26.89 -3.74 -16.36
C LYS A 427 -26.14 -2.60 -17.05
N HIS A 428 -25.11 -2.06 -16.41
CA HIS A 428 -24.47 -0.83 -16.86
C HIS A 428 -23.04 -1.03 -17.35
N GLY A 429 -22.40 -2.15 -17.02
CA GLY A 429 -20.98 -2.35 -17.24
C GLY A 429 -20.12 -1.48 -16.32
N GLU A 430 -18.85 -1.84 -16.20
CA GLU A 430 -17.92 -1.26 -15.23
C GLU A 430 -17.64 0.23 -15.49
N ALA A 431 -17.32 0.61 -16.74
CA ALA A 431 -16.97 1.99 -17.09
C ALA A 431 -18.07 3.01 -16.81
N ARG A 432 -19.34 2.64 -17.07
CA ARG A 432 -20.49 3.53 -16.81
C ARG A 432 -20.82 3.64 -15.33
N LEU A 433 -20.47 2.63 -14.53
CA LEU A 433 -20.64 2.71 -13.09
C LEU A 433 -19.58 3.62 -12.49
N HIS A 434 -18.32 3.44 -12.86
CA HIS A 434 -17.22 4.30 -12.44
C HIS A 434 -17.51 5.78 -12.73
N SER A 435 -18.09 6.11 -13.88
CA SER A 435 -18.45 7.49 -14.23
C SER A 435 -19.63 8.06 -13.44
N LYS A 436 -20.48 7.21 -12.85
CA LYS A 436 -21.69 7.61 -12.12
C LYS A 436 -21.49 7.62 -10.61
N THR A 437 -20.54 6.87 -10.11
CA THR A 437 -20.25 6.74 -8.68
C THR A 437 -19.35 7.86 -8.20
N LEU A 438 -19.65 8.38 -7.01
CA LEU A 438 -18.89 9.42 -6.33
C LEU A 438 -17.53 8.95 -5.78
N ALA A 439 -17.37 7.64 -5.63
CA ALA A 439 -16.21 7.08 -4.95
C ALA A 439 -14.96 7.25 -5.84
N PRO A 440 -13.85 7.76 -5.28
CA PRO A 440 -12.59 7.89 -6.02
C PRO A 440 -12.05 6.52 -6.45
N ARG A 441 -12.44 5.46 -5.73
CA ARG A 441 -12.15 4.07 -6.06
C ARG A 441 -13.41 3.25 -5.90
N THR A 442 -13.80 2.58 -6.98
CA THR A 442 -14.94 1.67 -7.01
C THR A 442 -14.45 0.24 -7.15
N PRO A 443 -15.05 -0.71 -6.42
CA PRO A 443 -14.61 -2.08 -6.47
C PRO A 443 -14.86 -2.66 -7.85
N THR A 444 -13.96 -3.49 -8.33
CA THR A 444 -14.17 -4.22 -9.57
C THR A 444 -15.28 -5.26 -9.38
N PHE A 445 -15.86 -5.74 -10.47
CA PHE A 445 -16.87 -6.80 -10.40
C PHE A 445 -16.33 -8.06 -9.72
N ALA A 446 -15.08 -8.43 -10.00
CA ALA A 446 -14.40 -9.55 -9.37
C ALA A 446 -14.30 -9.36 -7.85
N GLN A 447 -13.86 -8.18 -7.39
CA GLN A 447 -13.78 -7.88 -5.96
C GLN A 447 -15.14 -8.05 -5.26
N LEU A 448 -16.25 -7.62 -5.88
CA LEU A 448 -17.57 -7.82 -5.30
C LEU A 448 -17.93 -9.31 -5.15
N LEU A 449 -17.60 -10.14 -6.14
CA LEU A 449 -17.82 -11.59 -6.08
C LEU A 449 -16.93 -12.26 -5.02
N ASP A 450 -15.67 -11.86 -4.93
CA ASP A 450 -14.74 -12.36 -3.92
C ASP A 450 -15.26 -12.07 -2.50
N TRP A 451 -15.76 -10.85 -2.26
CA TRP A 451 -16.39 -10.49 -0.98
C TRP A 451 -17.65 -11.30 -0.70
N VAL A 452 -18.49 -11.58 -1.71
CA VAL A 452 -19.64 -12.47 -1.54
C VAL A 452 -19.18 -13.87 -1.14
N ALA A 453 -18.18 -14.43 -1.81
CA ALA A 453 -17.61 -15.73 -1.48
C ALA A 453 -17.07 -15.75 -0.04
N LEU A 454 -16.26 -14.76 0.35
CA LEU A 454 -15.71 -14.66 1.71
C LEU A 454 -16.79 -14.58 2.80
N ILE A 455 -17.86 -13.81 2.56
CA ILE A 455 -18.96 -13.67 3.51
C ILE A 455 -19.74 -14.99 3.61
N LEU A 456 -20.00 -15.66 2.48
CA LEU A 456 -20.65 -16.96 2.48
C LEU A 456 -19.77 -18.01 3.16
N ASP A 457 -18.47 -18.08 2.88
CA ASP A 457 -17.55 -19.04 3.50
C ASP A 457 -17.39 -18.83 5.01
N SER A 458 -17.53 -17.58 5.49
CA SER A 458 -17.47 -17.27 6.93
C SER A 458 -18.80 -17.50 7.66
N HIS A 459 -19.95 -17.36 6.99
CA HIS A 459 -21.28 -17.40 7.63
C HIS A 459 -22.28 -18.38 7.00
N PHE A 460 -21.86 -19.31 6.14
CA PHE A 460 -22.73 -20.17 5.33
C PHE A 460 -23.85 -20.81 6.15
N THR A 461 -23.49 -21.50 7.23
CA THR A 461 -24.43 -22.17 8.12
C THR A 461 -25.49 -21.21 8.66
N ARG A 462 -25.09 -20.01 9.11
CA ARG A 462 -26.01 -19.00 9.65
C ARG A 462 -26.93 -18.44 8.56
N VAL A 463 -26.38 -18.17 7.37
CA VAL A 463 -27.13 -17.62 6.24
C VAL A 463 -28.11 -18.64 5.66
N VAL A 464 -27.80 -19.94 5.68
CA VAL A 464 -28.70 -20.99 5.16
C VAL A 464 -29.84 -21.32 6.13
N PHE A 465 -29.59 -21.32 7.44
CA PHE A 465 -30.62 -21.64 8.42
C PHE A 465 -31.55 -20.46 8.75
N ALA A 466 -31.16 -19.22 8.47
CA ALA A 466 -32.01 -18.05 8.66
C ALA A 466 -33.07 -17.97 7.53
N GLN A 467 -34.35 -17.86 7.87
CA GLN A 467 -35.44 -17.87 6.87
C GLN A 467 -35.54 -16.55 6.09
N ASP A 468 -35.12 -15.45 6.70
CA ASP A 468 -35.15 -14.10 6.12
C ASP A 468 -34.10 -13.89 5.02
N THR A 469 -33.08 -14.74 4.95
CA THR A 469 -32.04 -14.72 3.93
C THR A 469 -32.33 -15.61 2.73
N HIS A 470 -33.31 -16.52 2.78
CA HIS A 470 -33.60 -17.47 1.69
C HIS A 470 -33.88 -16.76 0.35
N ASN A 471 -34.69 -15.71 0.37
CA ASN A 471 -34.97 -14.91 -0.83
C ASN A 471 -33.72 -14.20 -1.34
N LEU A 472 -32.88 -13.69 -0.44
CA LEU A 472 -31.63 -13.01 -0.81
C LEU A 472 -30.64 -13.97 -1.46
N VAL A 473 -30.51 -15.20 -0.93
CA VAL A 473 -29.66 -16.24 -1.49
C VAL A 473 -30.19 -16.70 -2.85
N ALA A 474 -31.52 -16.83 -3.00
CA ALA A 474 -32.14 -17.15 -4.28
C ALA A 474 -31.89 -16.05 -5.33
N ASP A 475 -32.04 -14.77 -4.97
CA ASP A 475 -31.77 -13.64 -5.85
C ASP A 475 -30.29 -13.57 -6.25
N LEU A 476 -29.39 -13.82 -5.30
CA LEU A 476 -27.96 -13.87 -5.53
C LEU A 476 -27.60 -15.02 -6.48
N ALA A 477 -28.16 -16.22 -6.25
CA ALA A 477 -27.95 -17.38 -7.12
C ALA A 477 -28.46 -17.11 -8.55
N ALA A 478 -29.65 -16.51 -8.69
CA ALA A 478 -30.20 -16.13 -9.99
C ALA A 478 -29.31 -15.10 -10.71
N THR A 479 -28.80 -14.10 -9.97
CA THR A 479 -27.92 -13.06 -10.52
C THR A 479 -26.57 -13.67 -10.96
N ILE A 480 -25.97 -14.53 -10.14
CA ILE A 480 -24.72 -15.23 -10.48
C ILE A 480 -24.93 -16.14 -11.69
N GLN A 481 -26.02 -16.91 -11.74
CA GLN A 481 -26.34 -17.78 -12.88
C GLN A 481 -26.49 -16.99 -14.18
N GLN A 482 -27.12 -15.81 -14.15
CA GLN A 482 -27.20 -14.91 -15.31
C GLN A 482 -25.81 -14.46 -15.77
N HIS A 483 -24.91 -14.13 -14.83
CA HIS A 483 -23.52 -13.75 -15.14
C HIS A 483 -22.72 -14.93 -15.69
N THR A 484 -22.86 -16.13 -15.13
CA THR A 484 -22.21 -17.34 -15.67
C THR A 484 -22.64 -17.61 -17.11
N GLN A 485 -23.94 -17.54 -17.40
CA GLN A 485 -24.45 -17.70 -18.77
C GLN A 485 -23.94 -16.61 -19.72
N LEU A 486 -23.78 -15.38 -19.23
CA LEU A 486 -23.19 -14.30 -20.02
C LEU A 486 -21.71 -14.58 -20.32
N CYS A 487 -20.94 -15.03 -19.34
CA CYS A 487 -19.54 -15.39 -19.51
C CYS A 487 -19.35 -16.55 -20.51
N GLU A 488 -20.19 -17.58 -20.43
CA GLU A 488 -20.21 -18.69 -21.39
C GLU A 488 -20.44 -18.18 -22.82
N ARG A 489 -21.47 -17.35 -23.03
CA ARG A 489 -21.75 -16.74 -24.35
C ARG A 489 -20.60 -15.84 -24.83
N MET A 490 -19.97 -15.09 -23.93
CA MET A 490 -18.81 -14.26 -24.27
C MET A 490 -17.60 -15.10 -24.66
N GLN A 491 -17.40 -16.25 -24.02
CA GLN A 491 -16.34 -17.20 -24.34
C GLN A 491 -16.57 -17.81 -25.73
N ASP A 492 -17.81 -18.18 -26.06
CA ASP A 492 -18.18 -18.66 -27.39
C ASP A 492 -17.91 -17.59 -28.46
N MET A 493 -18.33 -16.34 -28.22
CA MET A 493 -18.04 -15.22 -29.11
C MET A 493 -16.54 -14.95 -29.27
N LYS A 494 -15.75 -15.08 -28.20
CA LYS A 494 -14.29 -14.88 -28.26
C LYS A 494 -13.64 -15.89 -29.21
N GLY A 495 -14.12 -17.14 -29.24
CA GLY A 495 -13.67 -18.15 -30.20
C GLY A 495 -13.93 -17.71 -31.65
N HIS A 496 -15.13 -17.23 -31.93
CA HIS A 496 -15.50 -16.72 -33.26
C HIS A 496 -14.70 -15.46 -33.67
N LEU A 497 -14.54 -14.51 -32.75
CA LEU A 497 -13.76 -13.28 -32.98
C LEU A 497 -12.29 -13.58 -33.20
N PHE A 498 -11.72 -14.52 -32.45
CA PHE A 498 -10.33 -14.94 -32.64
C PHE A 498 -10.12 -15.57 -34.02
N GLN A 499 -11.05 -16.41 -34.48
CA GLN A 499 -10.99 -16.98 -35.83
C GLN A 499 -11.07 -15.91 -36.93
N LEU A 500 -11.96 -14.91 -36.76
CA LEU A 500 -12.08 -13.77 -37.67
C LEU A 500 -10.80 -12.91 -37.68
N ALA A 501 -10.26 -12.60 -36.50
CA ALA A 501 -9.05 -11.78 -36.34
C ALA A 501 -7.81 -12.48 -36.92
N ALA A 502 -7.73 -13.81 -36.84
CA ALA A 502 -6.66 -14.59 -37.45
C ALA A 502 -6.74 -14.71 -38.98
N HIS A 503 -7.72 -14.03 -39.62
CA HIS A 503 -8.10 -14.24 -41.02
C HIS A 503 -8.31 -15.72 -41.37
N GLY A 504 -8.62 -16.55 -40.37
CA GLY A 504 -8.94 -17.95 -40.56
C GLY A 504 -10.17 -18.03 -41.44
N ARG A 505 -10.16 -18.90 -42.44
CA ARG A 505 -11.40 -19.20 -43.17
C ARG A 505 -12.44 -19.63 -42.14
N LEU A 506 -13.56 -18.91 -42.08
CA LEU A 506 -14.74 -19.35 -41.33
C LEU A 506 -15.01 -20.81 -41.71
N PRO A 507 -15.43 -21.68 -40.77
CA PRO A 507 -15.76 -23.05 -41.12
C PRO A 507 -16.77 -22.95 -42.25
N LYS A 508 -16.35 -23.33 -43.47
CA LYS A 508 -17.27 -23.34 -44.59
C LYS A 508 -18.30 -24.37 -44.18
N GLN A 509 -19.52 -23.92 -43.93
CA GLN A 509 -20.66 -24.82 -43.82
C GLN A 509 -20.51 -25.79 -45.00
N PRO A 510 -20.42 -27.12 -44.76
CA PRO A 510 -20.15 -28.08 -45.82
C PRO A 510 -21.12 -27.72 -46.94
N SER A 511 -20.57 -27.35 -48.11
CA SER A 511 -21.35 -26.75 -49.19
C SER A 511 -22.62 -27.56 -49.34
N SER A 512 -23.76 -26.89 -49.21
CA SER A 512 -25.11 -27.40 -49.45
C SER A 512 -25.07 -28.72 -50.20
N ALA A 513 -25.66 -29.76 -49.60
CA ALA A 513 -25.98 -30.98 -50.33
C ALA A 513 -26.48 -30.59 -51.72
N LEU A 514 -26.04 -31.30 -52.76
CA LEU A 514 -26.24 -30.97 -54.18
C LEU A 514 -27.70 -30.70 -54.61
N TYR A 515 -28.65 -30.89 -53.70
CA TYR A 515 -30.06 -30.57 -53.85
C TYR A 515 -30.65 -30.21 -52.47
N SER A 516 -31.59 -29.26 -52.43
CA SER A 516 -32.56 -29.11 -51.34
C SER A 516 -33.92 -29.63 -51.83
N ILE A 517 -34.68 -30.28 -50.94
CA ILE A 517 -36.07 -30.63 -51.20
C ILE A 517 -36.92 -29.61 -50.44
N GLU A 518 -37.59 -28.72 -51.16
CA GLU A 518 -38.54 -27.77 -50.61
C GLU A 518 -39.96 -28.25 -50.89
N LEU A 519 -40.81 -28.28 -49.85
CA LEU A 519 -42.24 -28.55 -49.98
C LEU A 519 -42.92 -27.28 -50.48
N VAL A 520 -43.47 -27.34 -51.69
CA VAL A 520 -44.31 -26.29 -52.26
C VAL A 520 -45.76 -26.67 -52.00
N ASP A 521 -46.47 -25.86 -51.21
CA ASP A 521 -47.92 -25.97 -51.05
C ASP A 521 -48.60 -25.52 -52.36
N PHE A 522 -49.44 -26.37 -52.92
CA PHE A 522 -50.21 -26.12 -54.16
C PHE A 522 -51.66 -25.75 -53.87
#